data_AF-A0A3Q3W0T0-F1
#
_entry.id   AF-A0A3Q3W0T0-F1
#
_cell.length_a   1.000
_cell.length_b   1.000
_cell.length_c   1.000
_cell.angle_alpha   90.00
_cell.angle_beta   90.00
_cell.angle_gamma   90.00
#
_symmetry.space_group_name_H-M   'P 1'
#
loop_
_entity.id
_entity.type
_entity.pdbx_description
1 polymer ?
#
loop_
_entity_poly.entity_id
_entity_poly.type
_entity_poly.pdbx_seq_one_letter_code
_entity_poly.pdbx_strand_id
1 'polypeptide(L)'
;MDYLFPSLLALLTGLSDSQVRAFRHTSTLLAMKLMTGLVEVAQMVSVQLHTAQRRYDVENSKSGHESASDRLEELKLQENREELSSMTNGIFRGVFVHRYRDQLSEIRAISIAELGVWLKMDPDNFLNDKCLKYLGWTLYDKQSPVRLQCVRALQGLYREKEFIGCLELFTSRFKERMLSMVLDKDPDVAVETVNLLLLIQQTEEGLKDDECSNIYPLVYISHKSLASAAGSFLYNKDTNRKDNASFIQILISFYIQSEVVSPLLCY
;
A
#
# COMPACT_ATOMS: atom_id res chain seq x y z
N MET A 1 -16.30 -26.89 2.31
CA MET A 1 -15.44 -26.15 3.28
C MET A 1 -16.24 -25.70 4.52
N ASP A 2 -17.50 -26.12 4.60
CA ASP A 2 -18.57 -25.55 5.42
C ASP A 2 -18.40 -25.72 6.92
N TYR A 3 -17.47 -26.56 7.37
CA TYR A 3 -17.19 -26.79 8.79
C TYR A 3 -15.81 -26.31 9.23
N LEU A 4 -14.79 -26.48 8.37
CA LEU A 4 -13.41 -26.18 8.73
C LEU A 4 -13.17 -24.67 8.84
N PHE A 5 -13.55 -23.91 7.81
CA PHE A 5 -13.28 -22.48 7.79
C PHE A 5 -14.03 -21.72 8.89
N PRO A 6 -15.35 -21.92 9.10
CA PRO A 6 -16.05 -21.24 10.20
C PRO A 6 -15.46 -21.56 11.58
N SER A 7 -15.06 -22.82 11.82
CA SER A 7 -14.42 -23.23 13.07
C SER A 7 -13.06 -22.56 13.26
N LEU A 8 -12.23 -22.53 12.20
CA LEU A 8 -10.93 -21.87 12.22
C LEU A 8 -11.08 -20.35 12.42
N LEU A 9 -12.00 -19.71 11.70
CA LEU A 9 -12.27 -18.28 11.83
C LEU A 9 -12.75 -17.93 13.24
N ALA A 10 -13.65 -18.72 13.82
CA ALA A 10 -14.12 -18.53 15.20
C ALA A 10 -12.97 -18.65 16.21
N LEU A 11 -12.10 -19.66 16.05
CA LEU A 11 -10.92 -19.85 16.88
C LEU A 11 -9.96 -18.66 16.78
N LEU A 12 -9.60 -18.26 15.55
CA LEU A 12 -8.66 -17.16 15.32
C LEU A 12 -9.22 -15.83 15.83
N THR A 13 -10.51 -15.58 15.62
CA THR A 13 -11.19 -14.38 16.14
C THR A 13 -11.11 -14.36 17.67
N GLY A 14 -11.48 -15.45 18.34
CA GLY A 14 -11.44 -15.54 19.81
C GLY A 14 -10.02 -15.39 20.38
N LEU A 15 -9.02 -16.04 19.78
CA LEU A 15 -7.63 -15.89 20.19
C LEU A 15 -7.08 -14.48 19.94
N SER A 16 -7.52 -13.83 18.85
CA SER A 16 -7.11 -12.46 18.51
C SER A 16 -7.75 -11.39 19.40
N ASP A 17 -8.79 -11.75 20.15
CA ASP A 17 -9.41 -10.87 21.15
C ASP A 17 -8.91 -11.16 22.58
N SER A 18 -8.07 -12.19 22.75
CA SER A 18 -7.50 -12.54 24.05
C SER A 18 -6.65 -11.40 24.64
N GLN A 19 -6.74 -11.21 25.95
CA GLN A 19 -5.84 -10.31 26.68
C GLN A 19 -4.40 -10.84 26.72
N VAL A 20 -4.20 -12.15 26.52
CA VAL A 20 -2.88 -12.77 26.49
C VAL A 20 -2.16 -12.40 25.20
N ARG A 21 -1.08 -11.62 25.31
CA ARG A 21 -0.28 -11.14 24.16
C ARG A 21 0.12 -12.25 23.20
N ALA A 22 0.60 -13.39 23.70
CA ALA A 22 1.08 -14.49 22.86
C ALA A 22 -0.01 -15.05 21.95
N PHE A 23 -1.22 -15.26 22.48
CA PHE A 23 -2.36 -15.70 21.69
C PHE A 23 -2.79 -14.64 20.69
N ARG A 24 -2.94 -13.39 21.15
CA ARG A 24 -3.39 -12.29 20.31
C ARG A 24 -2.44 -12.05 19.13
N HIS A 25 -1.14 -11.97 19.40
CA HIS A 25 -0.12 -11.78 18.37
C HIS A 25 -0.11 -12.93 17.35
N THR A 26 -0.02 -14.17 17.82
CA THR A 26 0.14 -15.35 16.96
C THR A 26 -1.11 -15.61 16.12
N SER A 27 -2.29 -15.52 16.72
CA SER A 27 -3.56 -15.68 16.00
C SER A 27 -3.79 -14.57 14.99
N THR A 28 -3.41 -13.33 15.30
CA THR A 28 -3.48 -12.23 14.33
C THR A 28 -2.56 -12.52 13.15
N LEU A 29 -1.29 -12.87 13.38
CA LEU A 29 -0.36 -13.19 12.30
C LEU A 29 -0.91 -14.32 11.41
N LEU A 30 -1.42 -15.39 12.02
CA LEU A 30 -2.00 -16.53 11.30
C LEU A 30 -3.23 -16.11 10.49
N ALA A 31 -4.14 -15.33 11.07
CA ALA A 31 -5.32 -14.82 10.38
C ALA A 31 -4.96 -13.92 9.19
N MET A 32 -3.95 -13.06 9.33
CA MET A 32 -3.50 -12.20 8.24
C MET A 32 -2.87 -13.02 7.10
N LYS A 33 -2.06 -14.03 7.41
CA LYS A 33 -1.49 -14.93 6.38
C LYS A 33 -2.55 -15.81 5.73
N LEU A 34 -3.55 -16.27 6.49
CA LEU A 34 -4.70 -16.98 5.95
C LEU A 34 -5.49 -16.09 4.98
N MET A 35 -5.73 -14.83 5.34
CA MET A 35 -6.37 -13.84 4.46
C MET A 35 -5.58 -13.68 3.15
N THR A 36 -4.25 -13.52 3.23
CA THR A 36 -3.39 -13.41 2.04
C THR A 36 -3.54 -14.62 1.12
N GLY A 37 -3.49 -15.84 1.67
CA GLY A 37 -3.71 -17.05 0.86
C GLY A 37 -5.11 -17.15 0.25
N LEU A 38 -6.15 -16.67 0.95
CA LEU A 38 -7.51 -16.62 0.39
C LEU A 38 -7.62 -15.62 -0.76
N VAL A 39 -6.98 -14.46 -0.65
CA VAL A 39 -6.96 -13.46 -1.74
C VAL A 39 -6.19 -13.99 -2.95
N GLU A 40 -5.08 -14.71 -2.77
CA GLU A 40 -4.35 -15.40 -3.86
C GLU A 40 -5.26 -16.39 -4.60
N VAL A 41 -5.99 -17.23 -3.85
CA VAL A 41 -6.93 -18.20 -4.44
C VAL A 41 -8.11 -17.48 -5.13
N ALA A 42 -8.63 -16.39 -4.55
CA ALA A 42 -9.69 -15.60 -5.15
C ALA A 42 -9.27 -15.00 -6.50
N GLN A 43 -8.03 -14.52 -6.61
CA GLN A 43 -7.46 -14.06 -7.89
C GLN A 43 -7.35 -15.19 -8.90
N MET A 44 -6.91 -16.39 -8.49
CA MET A 44 -6.86 -17.55 -9.37
C MET A 44 -8.25 -17.91 -9.92
N VAL A 45 -9.27 -17.93 -9.06
CA VAL A 45 -10.66 -18.19 -9.45
C VAL A 45 -11.18 -17.09 -10.39
N SER A 46 -10.86 -15.81 -10.14
CA SER A 46 -11.24 -14.69 -11.00
C SER A 46 -10.67 -14.82 -12.42
N VAL A 47 -9.40 -15.20 -12.54
CA VAL A 47 -8.75 -15.45 -13.84
C VAL A 47 -9.39 -16.64 -14.57
N GLN A 48 -9.70 -17.72 -13.85
CA GLN A 48 -10.40 -18.87 -14.42
C GLN A 48 -11.80 -18.50 -14.93
N LEU A 49 -12.56 -17.75 -14.13
CA LEU A 49 -13.89 -17.28 -14.49
C LEU A 49 -13.85 -16.44 -15.78
N HIS A 50 -12.96 -15.45 -15.84
CA HIS A 50 -12.81 -14.60 -17.03
C HIS A 50 -12.35 -15.41 -18.27
N THR A 51 -11.54 -16.44 -18.08
CA THR A 51 -11.14 -17.35 -19.17
C THR A 51 -12.31 -18.20 -19.66
N ALA A 52 -13.10 -18.76 -18.74
CA ALA A 52 -14.29 -19.54 -19.06
C ALA A 52 -15.33 -18.68 -19.79
N GLN A 53 -15.55 -17.44 -19.33
CA GLN A 53 -16.48 -16.49 -19.95
C GLN A 53 -16.08 -16.14 -21.39
N ARG A 54 -14.78 -15.88 -21.64
CA ARG A 54 -14.29 -15.64 -23.00
C ARG A 54 -14.45 -16.85 -23.92
N ARG A 55 -14.26 -18.07 -23.41
CA ARG A 55 -14.49 -19.30 -24.18
C ARG A 55 -15.96 -19.41 -24.58
N TYR A 56 -16.85 -19.18 -23.62
CA TYR A 56 -18.29 -19.15 -23.86
C TYR A 56 -18.67 -18.15 -24.96
N ASP A 57 -18.19 -16.91 -24.90
CA ASP A 57 -18.48 -15.88 -25.90
C ASP A 57 -18.04 -16.28 -27.31
N VAL A 58 -16.86 -16.91 -27.43
CA VAL A 58 -16.31 -17.38 -28.72
C VAL A 58 -17.12 -18.55 -29.27
N GLU A 59 -17.51 -19.51 -28.45
CA GLU A 59 -18.29 -20.67 -28.91
C GLU A 59 -19.71 -20.28 -29.30
N ASN A 60 -20.36 -19.44 -28.49
CA ASN A 60 -21.70 -18.95 -28.78
C ASN A 60 -21.76 -18.17 -30.10
N SER A 61 -20.70 -17.40 -30.42
CA SER A 61 -20.59 -16.69 -31.70
C SER A 61 -20.43 -17.60 -32.93
N LYS A 62 -20.00 -18.85 -32.76
CA LYS A 62 -19.68 -19.78 -33.85
C LYS A 62 -20.73 -20.86 -34.08
N SER A 63 -21.30 -21.42 -33.01
CA SER A 63 -22.14 -22.62 -33.09
C SER A 63 -23.58 -22.40 -32.61
N GLY A 64 -23.88 -21.27 -31.96
CA GLY A 64 -25.21 -20.99 -31.40
C GLY A 64 -25.69 -22.02 -30.37
N HIS A 65 -24.80 -22.91 -29.90
CA HIS A 65 -25.14 -24.02 -29.02
C HIS A 65 -24.37 -23.88 -27.70
N GLU A 66 -25.11 -23.57 -26.64
CA GLU A 66 -24.60 -23.54 -25.26
C GLU A 66 -24.33 -24.97 -24.76
N SER A 67 -23.09 -25.26 -24.37
CA SER A 67 -22.72 -26.51 -23.72
C SER A 67 -23.13 -26.44 -22.25
N ALA A 68 -24.01 -27.35 -21.82
CA ALA A 68 -24.44 -27.45 -20.42
C ALA A 68 -23.27 -27.67 -19.43
N SER A 69 -22.15 -28.22 -19.91
CA SER A 69 -20.93 -28.42 -19.12
C SER A 69 -20.24 -27.11 -18.79
N ASP A 70 -20.15 -26.18 -19.75
CA ASP A 70 -19.44 -24.91 -19.56
C ASP A 70 -20.24 -23.98 -18.64
N ARG A 71 -21.56 -23.99 -18.79
CA ARG A 71 -22.47 -23.28 -17.87
C ARG A 71 -22.38 -23.81 -16.44
N LEU A 72 -22.20 -25.12 -16.26
CA LEU A 72 -22.00 -25.71 -14.93
C LEU A 72 -20.64 -25.34 -14.33
N GLU A 73 -19.58 -25.25 -15.14
CA GLU A 73 -18.25 -24.80 -14.70
C GLU A 73 -18.28 -23.33 -14.25
N GLU A 74 -18.90 -22.45 -15.03
CA GLU A 74 -19.04 -21.02 -14.69
C GLU A 74 -19.81 -20.83 -13.38
N LEU A 75 -20.94 -21.52 -13.21
CA LEU A 75 -21.72 -21.46 -11.97
C LEU A 75 -20.89 -21.89 -10.74
N LYS A 76 -20.10 -22.97 -10.86
CA LYS A 76 -19.22 -23.42 -9.77
C LYS A 76 -18.12 -22.41 -9.44
N LEU A 77 -17.51 -21.80 -10.45
CA LEU A 77 -16.49 -20.77 -10.25
C LEU A 77 -17.09 -19.52 -9.58
N GLN A 78 -18.32 -19.17 -9.94
CA GLN A 78 -19.05 -18.06 -9.32
C GLN A 78 -19.41 -18.37 -7.86
N GLU A 79 -19.90 -19.57 -7.55
CA GLU A 79 -20.15 -20.02 -6.17
C GLU A 79 -18.86 -19.99 -5.33
N ASN A 80 -17.75 -20.50 -5.87
CA ASN A 80 -16.45 -20.46 -5.21
C ASN A 80 -15.98 -19.02 -4.93
N ARG A 81 -16.21 -18.10 -5.87
CA ARG A 81 -15.88 -16.68 -5.70
C ARG A 81 -16.69 -16.05 -4.57
N GLU A 82 -17.98 -16.35 -4.47
CA GLU A 82 -18.85 -15.88 -3.40
C GLU A 82 -18.44 -16.44 -2.04
N GLU A 83 -18.10 -17.73 -1.97
CA GLU A 83 -17.59 -18.36 -0.75
C GLU A 83 -16.29 -17.69 -0.28
N LEU A 84 -15.32 -17.50 -1.18
CA LEU A 84 -14.05 -16.83 -0.88
C LEU A 84 -14.26 -15.37 -0.44
N SER A 85 -15.20 -14.65 -1.06
CA SER A 85 -15.58 -13.29 -0.64
C SER A 85 -16.16 -13.27 0.78
N SER A 86 -17.00 -14.24 1.13
CA SER A 86 -17.53 -14.40 2.48
C SER A 86 -16.41 -14.69 3.50
N MET A 87 -15.49 -15.60 3.16
CA MET A 87 -14.36 -15.96 4.02
C MET A 87 -13.44 -14.77 4.29
N THR A 88 -13.05 -14.05 3.24
CA THR A 88 -12.17 -12.87 3.33
C THR A 88 -12.83 -11.75 4.13
N ASN A 89 -14.11 -11.45 3.89
CA ASN A 89 -14.86 -10.47 4.68
C ASN A 89 -14.99 -10.89 6.16
N GLY A 90 -15.13 -12.19 6.44
CA GLY A 90 -15.12 -12.74 7.78
C GLY A 90 -13.83 -12.44 8.55
N ILE A 91 -12.67 -12.71 7.96
CA ILE A 91 -11.37 -12.39 8.57
C ILE A 91 -11.18 -10.88 8.69
N PHE A 92 -11.54 -10.12 7.65
CA PHE A 92 -11.38 -8.68 7.64
C PHE A 92 -12.16 -8.02 8.79
N ARG A 93 -13.43 -8.38 8.96
CA ARG A 93 -14.29 -7.85 10.02
C ARG A 93 -13.97 -8.41 11.39
N GLY A 94 -13.73 -9.71 11.50
CA GLY A 94 -13.51 -10.38 12.78
C GLY A 94 -12.15 -10.11 13.39
N VAL A 95 -11.11 -9.93 12.56
CA VAL A 95 -9.72 -9.79 13.02
C VAL A 95 -9.13 -8.45 12.62
N PHE A 96 -9.04 -8.16 11.32
CA PHE A 96 -8.26 -7.00 10.83
C PHE A 96 -8.75 -5.66 11.41
N VAL A 97 -10.06 -5.38 11.36
CA VAL A 97 -10.67 -4.13 11.88
C VAL A 97 -10.43 -3.92 13.38
N HIS A 98 -10.13 -4.98 14.12
CA HIS A 98 -9.81 -4.89 15.54
C HIS A 98 -8.31 -4.78 15.79
N ARG A 99 -7.49 -5.47 14.98
CA ARG A 99 -6.05 -5.62 15.22
C ARG A 99 -5.16 -4.57 14.56
N TYR A 100 -5.61 -3.90 13.49
CA TYR A 100 -4.84 -2.76 12.93
C TYR A 100 -4.65 -1.61 13.94
N ARG A 101 -5.49 -1.57 14.97
CA ARG A 101 -5.52 -0.60 16.08
C ARG A 101 -5.22 -1.24 17.44
N ASP A 102 -4.52 -2.38 17.47
CA ASP A 102 -4.09 -3.03 18.72
C ASP A 102 -3.24 -2.09 19.59
N GLN A 103 -3.21 -2.34 20.90
CA GLN A 103 -2.30 -1.64 21.81
C GLN A 103 -0.83 -1.93 21.46
N LEU A 104 -0.53 -3.14 20.99
CA LEU A 104 0.81 -3.58 20.61
C LEU A 104 1.17 -3.14 19.19
N SER A 105 2.25 -2.39 19.03
CA SER A 105 2.69 -1.87 17.73
C SER A 105 3.10 -2.96 16.74
N GLU A 106 3.70 -4.06 17.22
CA GLU A 106 4.03 -5.22 16.39
C GLU A 106 2.80 -5.80 15.67
N ILE A 107 1.65 -5.87 16.36
CA ILE A 107 0.39 -6.40 15.79
C ILE A 107 -0.17 -5.42 14.77
N ARG A 108 -0.13 -4.12 15.07
CA ARG A 108 -0.55 -3.08 14.12
C ARG A 108 0.32 -3.10 12.86
N ALA A 109 1.64 -3.21 13.01
CA ALA A 109 2.59 -3.28 11.90
C ALA A 109 2.33 -4.50 11.01
N ILE A 110 2.11 -5.69 11.59
CA ILE A 110 1.73 -6.91 10.83
C ILE A 110 0.45 -6.68 10.04
N SER A 111 -0.58 -6.14 10.70
CA SER A 111 -1.89 -5.90 10.07
C SER A 111 -1.77 -4.96 8.87
N ILE A 112 -0.98 -3.91 8.99
CA ILE A 112 -0.81 -2.89 7.95
C ILE A 112 0.08 -3.38 6.80
N ALA A 113 1.11 -4.16 7.10
CA ALA A 113 1.91 -4.81 6.07
C ALA A 113 1.04 -5.72 5.18
N GLU A 114 0.18 -6.54 5.78
CA GLU A 114 -0.68 -7.47 5.04
C GLU A 114 -1.80 -6.75 4.30
N LEU A 115 -2.36 -5.66 4.85
CA LEU A 115 -3.28 -4.80 4.10
C LEU A 115 -2.64 -4.28 2.80
N GLY A 116 -1.38 -3.84 2.85
CA GLY A 116 -0.65 -3.41 1.67
C GLY A 116 -0.52 -4.50 0.60
N VAL A 117 -0.36 -5.75 1.02
CA VAL A 117 -0.32 -6.92 0.13
C VAL A 117 -1.68 -7.13 -0.54
N TRP A 118 -2.78 -7.11 0.22
CA TRP A 118 -4.13 -7.32 -0.34
C TRP A 118 -4.54 -6.22 -1.31
N LEU A 119 -4.25 -4.95 -0.99
CA LEU A 119 -4.50 -3.80 -1.85
C LEU A 119 -3.83 -3.93 -3.21
N LYS A 120 -2.62 -4.49 -3.25
CA LYS A 120 -1.86 -4.71 -4.47
C LYS A 120 -2.30 -5.95 -5.25
N MET A 121 -2.63 -7.02 -4.53
CA MET A 121 -2.92 -8.32 -5.11
C MET A 121 -4.33 -8.43 -5.70
N ASP A 122 -5.30 -7.76 -5.09
CA ASP A 122 -6.70 -7.75 -5.54
C ASP A 122 -7.27 -6.33 -5.51
N PRO A 123 -6.79 -5.46 -6.42
CA PRO A 123 -7.17 -4.05 -6.42
C PRO A 123 -8.68 -3.86 -6.64
N ASP A 124 -9.33 -4.72 -7.43
CA ASP A 124 -10.78 -4.63 -7.70
C ASP A 124 -11.63 -4.70 -6.42
N ASN A 125 -11.24 -5.53 -5.46
CA ASN A 125 -11.97 -5.66 -4.20
C ASN A 125 -11.40 -4.79 -3.07
N PHE A 126 -10.09 -4.54 -3.05
CA PHE A 126 -9.43 -3.88 -1.92
C PHE A 126 -9.02 -2.44 -2.19
N LEU A 127 -8.62 -2.06 -3.40
CA LEU A 127 -8.06 -0.73 -3.70
C LEU A 127 -9.15 0.33 -3.84
N ASN A 128 -9.80 0.65 -2.73
CA ASN A 128 -10.86 1.64 -2.62
C ASN A 128 -10.81 2.35 -1.26
N ASP A 129 -11.55 3.45 -1.13
CA ASP A 129 -11.57 4.29 0.07
C ASP A 129 -11.92 3.55 1.37
N LYS A 130 -12.73 2.47 1.28
CA LYS A 130 -13.14 1.71 2.46
C LYS A 130 -11.94 1.02 3.11
N CYS A 131 -10.93 0.66 2.31
CA CYS A 131 -9.69 0.04 2.77
C CYS A 131 -8.54 1.04 2.89
N LEU A 132 -8.36 1.95 1.92
CA LEU A 132 -7.27 2.93 1.92
C LEU A 132 -7.28 3.84 3.16
N LYS A 133 -8.45 4.11 3.74
CA LYS A 133 -8.55 4.87 5.00
C LYS A 133 -7.69 4.29 6.13
N TYR A 134 -7.48 2.96 6.18
CA TYR A 134 -6.67 2.32 7.21
C TYR A 134 -5.18 2.66 7.06
N LEU A 135 -4.67 2.77 5.83
CA LEU A 135 -3.32 3.33 5.60
C LEU A 135 -3.28 4.81 5.99
N GLY A 136 -4.29 5.58 5.57
CA GLY A 136 -4.36 7.02 5.87
C GLY A 136 -4.33 7.34 7.37
N TRP A 137 -5.07 6.58 8.18
CA TRP A 137 -5.02 6.71 9.65
C TRP A 137 -3.68 6.25 10.22
N THR A 138 -3.09 5.19 9.68
CA THR A 138 -1.83 4.63 10.15
C THR A 138 -0.62 5.54 9.92
N LEU A 139 -0.68 6.46 8.94
CA LEU A 139 0.33 7.53 8.80
C LEU A 139 0.52 8.36 10.09
N TYR A 140 -0.48 8.38 10.99
CA TYR A 140 -0.45 9.10 12.27
C TYR A 140 -0.11 8.21 13.48
N ASP A 141 0.26 6.94 13.26
CA ASP A 141 0.62 6.04 14.36
C ASP A 141 1.76 6.61 15.19
N LYS A 142 1.71 6.41 16.51
CA LYS A 142 2.73 6.92 17.43
C LYS A 142 4.06 6.18 17.31
N GLN A 143 4.04 4.94 16.84
CA GLN A 143 5.20 4.05 16.81
C GLN A 143 5.78 4.01 15.40
N SER A 144 7.09 4.28 15.27
CA SER A 144 7.77 4.35 13.97
C SER A 144 7.69 3.05 13.16
N PRO A 145 7.76 1.83 13.73
CA PRO A 145 7.66 0.62 12.93
C PRO A 145 6.31 0.49 12.20
N VAL A 146 5.23 1.04 12.75
CA VAL A 146 3.90 1.00 12.14
C VAL A 146 3.82 2.01 11.00
N ARG A 147 4.33 3.23 11.20
CA ARG A 147 4.44 4.24 10.14
C ARG A 147 5.31 3.75 8.98
N LEU A 148 6.42 3.09 9.29
CA LEU A 148 7.33 2.50 8.30
C LEU A 148 6.61 1.47 7.41
N GLN A 149 5.84 0.55 8.00
CA GLN A 149 5.06 -0.42 7.22
C GLN A 149 4.00 0.27 6.34
N CYS A 150 3.35 1.31 6.86
CA CYS A 150 2.38 2.08 6.09
C CYS A 150 3.01 2.76 4.86
N VAL A 151 4.15 3.42 5.04
CA VAL A 151 4.87 4.08 3.93
C VAL A 151 5.33 3.04 2.90
N ARG A 152 5.85 1.89 3.31
CA ARG A 152 6.24 0.81 2.40
C ARG A 152 5.06 0.21 1.65
N ALA A 153 3.91 0.04 2.30
CA ALA A 153 2.68 -0.39 1.65
C ALA A 153 2.27 0.62 0.56
N LEU A 154 2.27 1.92 0.87
CA LEU A 154 1.98 2.98 -0.10
C LEU A 154 2.96 2.97 -1.27
N GLN A 155 4.27 2.87 -1.02
CA GLN A 155 5.25 2.75 -2.10
C GLN A 155 4.95 1.56 -3.04
N GLY A 156 4.52 0.43 -2.48
CA GLY A 156 4.10 -0.74 -3.25
C GLY A 156 2.95 -0.44 -4.21
N LEU A 157 2.03 0.46 -3.84
CA LEU A 157 0.90 0.89 -4.65
C LEU A 157 1.30 1.94 -5.70
N TYR A 158 2.06 2.98 -5.33
CA TYR A 158 2.48 4.03 -6.27
C TYR A 158 3.47 3.56 -7.34
N ARG A 159 4.11 2.40 -7.16
CA ARG A 159 4.92 1.77 -8.21
C ARG A 159 4.08 1.24 -9.37
N GLU A 160 2.80 0.93 -9.15
CA GLU A 160 1.90 0.41 -10.17
C GLU A 160 1.14 1.57 -10.82
N LYS A 161 1.49 1.89 -12.08
CA LYS A 161 0.91 3.04 -12.79
C LYS A 161 -0.60 2.94 -12.95
N GLU A 162 -1.13 1.74 -13.08
CA GLU A 162 -2.56 1.45 -13.22
C GLU A 162 -3.35 1.84 -11.95
N PHE A 163 -2.68 1.93 -10.80
CA PHE A 163 -3.34 2.22 -9.51
C PHE A 163 -3.44 3.71 -9.22
N ILE A 164 -2.73 4.57 -9.97
CA ILE A 164 -2.60 6.00 -9.64
C ILE A 164 -3.97 6.69 -9.60
N GLY A 165 -4.87 6.41 -10.55
CA GLY A 165 -6.21 6.98 -10.56
C GLY A 165 -7.02 6.62 -9.30
N CYS A 166 -6.84 5.42 -8.75
CA CYS A 166 -7.48 5.02 -7.49
C CYS A 166 -6.87 5.70 -6.25
N LEU A 167 -5.66 6.27 -6.37
CA LEU A 167 -4.92 6.90 -5.27
C LEU A 167 -5.04 8.43 -5.25
N GLU A 168 -5.61 9.08 -6.26
CA GLU A 168 -5.69 10.55 -6.35
C GLU A 168 -6.35 11.18 -5.11
N LEU A 169 -7.55 10.70 -4.74
CA LEU A 169 -8.27 11.22 -3.58
C LEU A 169 -7.51 10.97 -2.26
N PHE A 170 -6.88 9.80 -2.15
CA PHE A 170 -6.03 9.46 -1.00
C PHE A 170 -4.83 10.42 -0.90
N THR A 171 -4.15 10.62 -2.03
CA THR A 171 -2.98 11.51 -2.15
C THR A 171 -3.37 12.91 -1.73
N SER A 172 -4.40 13.48 -2.36
CA SER A 172 -4.90 14.83 -2.07
C SER A 172 -5.21 15.02 -0.59
N ARG A 173 -5.85 14.03 0.05
CA ARG A 173 -6.22 14.09 1.46
C ARG A 173 -5.05 13.98 2.44
N PHE A 174 -4.06 13.14 2.15
CA PHE A 174 -2.98 12.80 3.08
C PHE A 174 -1.61 13.36 2.69
N LYS A 175 -1.51 14.12 1.58
CA LYS A 175 -0.25 14.69 1.07
C LYS A 175 0.49 15.52 2.12
N GLU A 176 -0.20 16.45 2.79
CA GLU A 176 0.39 17.26 3.87
C GLU A 176 1.01 16.39 4.97
N ARG A 177 0.36 15.29 5.32
CA ARG A 177 0.90 14.35 6.30
C ARG A 177 2.15 13.66 5.78
N MET A 178 2.13 13.18 4.55
CA MET A 178 3.30 12.54 3.93
C MET A 178 4.48 13.53 3.81
N LEU A 179 4.23 14.77 3.40
CA LEU A 179 5.25 15.84 3.36
C LEU A 179 5.85 16.08 4.75
N SER A 180 5.04 16.13 5.81
CA SER A 180 5.56 16.29 7.19
C SER A 180 6.46 15.14 7.66
N MET A 181 6.29 13.94 7.08
CA MET A 181 7.02 12.73 7.49
C MET A 181 8.44 12.66 6.92
N VAL A 182 8.86 13.57 6.04
CA VAL A 182 10.28 13.68 5.65
C VAL A 182 11.17 14.15 6.80
N LEU A 183 10.55 14.73 7.84
CA LEU A 183 11.16 15.11 9.12
C LEU A 183 10.68 14.19 10.25
N ASP A 184 10.31 12.94 9.95
CA ASP A 184 9.94 11.99 10.98
C ASP A 184 11.10 11.81 11.98
N LYS A 185 10.75 11.64 13.26
CA LYS A 185 11.73 11.43 14.35
C LYS A 185 12.58 10.17 14.12
N ASP A 186 12.01 9.20 13.42
CA ASP A 186 12.69 7.98 13.03
C ASP A 186 13.27 8.16 11.61
N PRO A 187 14.60 8.06 11.44
CA PRO A 187 15.24 8.35 10.16
C PRO A 187 14.87 7.34 9.07
N ASP A 188 14.54 6.08 9.42
CA ASP A 188 14.14 5.08 8.43
C ASP A 188 12.76 5.43 7.85
N VAL A 189 11.85 5.93 8.69
CA VAL A 189 10.55 6.44 8.23
C VAL A 189 10.74 7.66 7.32
N ALA A 190 11.63 8.58 7.70
CA ALA A 190 11.92 9.77 6.89
C ALA A 190 12.48 9.40 5.50
N VAL A 191 13.46 8.49 5.45
CA VAL A 191 14.04 7.98 4.19
C VAL A 191 12.97 7.37 3.29
N GLU A 192 12.15 6.47 3.82
CA GLU A 192 11.11 5.80 3.04
C GLU A 192 10.00 6.78 2.61
N THR A 193 9.76 7.82 3.40
CA THR A 193 8.81 8.87 3.04
C THR A 193 9.33 9.69 1.85
N VAL A 194 10.61 10.06 1.83
CA VAL A 194 11.21 10.73 0.67
C VAL A 194 11.12 9.86 -0.58
N ASN A 195 11.37 8.55 -0.45
CA ASN A 195 11.21 7.61 -1.57
C ASN A 195 9.75 7.51 -2.04
N LEU A 196 8.78 7.53 -1.12
CA LEU A 196 7.35 7.58 -1.46
C LEU A 196 6.99 8.87 -2.21
N LEU A 197 7.47 10.01 -1.73
CA LEU A 197 7.23 11.30 -2.37
C LEU A 197 7.89 11.40 -3.76
N LEU A 198 9.02 10.73 -3.98
CA LEU A 198 9.60 10.59 -5.33
C LEU A 198 8.65 9.82 -6.26
N LEU A 199 8.05 8.72 -5.81
CA LEU A 199 7.06 7.99 -6.61
C LEU A 199 5.82 8.85 -6.92
N ILE A 200 5.34 9.61 -5.93
CA ILE A 200 4.24 10.57 -6.11
C ILE A 200 4.64 11.67 -7.11
N GLN A 201 5.87 12.18 -7.04
CA GLN A 201 6.36 13.20 -7.97
C GLN A 201 6.43 12.70 -9.43
N GLN A 202 6.49 11.38 -9.65
CA GLN A 202 6.50 10.76 -10.98
C GLN A 202 5.10 10.56 -11.57
N THR A 203 4.02 10.83 -10.81
CA THR A 203 2.65 10.83 -11.34
C THR A 203 2.38 12.12 -12.12
N GLU A 204 1.25 12.17 -12.84
CA GLU A 204 0.88 13.35 -13.64
C GLU A 204 0.60 14.59 -12.78
N GLU A 205 -0.02 14.42 -11.61
CA GLU A 205 -0.28 15.53 -10.68
C GLU A 205 0.99 16.00 -9.96
N GLY A 206 1.85 15.05 -9.56
CA GLY A 206 3.12 15.33 -8.88
C GLY A 206 2.99 16.15 -7.59
N LEU A 207 4.13 16.63 -7.11
CA LEU A 207 4.18 17.64 -6.03
C LEU A 207 4.41 19.02 -6.64
N LYS A 208 3.87 20.04 -5.97
CA LYS A 208 4.11 21.45 -6.31
C LYS A 208 5.54 21.86 -5.93
N ASP A 209 6.02 22.96 -6.51
CA ASP A 209 7.40 23.41 -6.29
C ASP A 209 7.67 23.86 -4.84
N ASP A 210 6.67 24.46 -4.17
CA ASP A 210 6.72 24.80 -2.75
C ASP A 210 6.76 23.55 -1.85
N GLU A 211 6.00 22.51 -2.21
CA GLU A 211 6.01 21.22 -1.52
C GLU A 211 7.38 20.52 -1.66
N CYS A 212 7.98 20.57 -2.86
CA CYS A 212 9.32 20.02 -3.13
C CYS A 212 10.42 20.78 -2.36
N SER A 213 10.24 22.09 -2.16
CA SER A 213 11.22 22.95 -1.49
C SER A 213 11.50 22.52 -0.04
N ASN A 214 10.58 21.79 0.61
CA ASN A 214 10.79 21.22 1.94
C ASN A 214 11.73 20.00 1.95
N ILE A 215 11.92 19.34 0.80
CA ILE A 215 12.72 18.12 0.67
C ILE A 215 14.17 18.47 0.30
N TYR A 216 14.37 19.52 -0.51
CA TYR A 216 15.70 19.84 -1.02
C TYR A 216 16.76 20.09 0.06
N PRO A 217 16.49 20.82 1.18
CA PRO A 217 17.49 21.04 2.22
C PRO A 217 18.01 19.76 2.87
N LEU A 218 17.27 18.64 2.77
CA LEU A 218 17.66 17.36 3.36
C LEU A 218 18.93 16.77 2.72
N VAL A 219 19.36 17.24 1.55
CA VAL A 219 20.65 16.80 0.96
C VAL A 219 21.85 17.18 1.83
N TYR A 220 21.71 18.16 2.71
CA TYR A 220 22.76 18.64 3.62
C TYR A 220 22.70 18.02 5.02
N ILE A 221 21.71 17.16 5.30
CA ILE A 221 21.60 16.54 6.62
C ILE A 221 22.71 15.51 6.86
N SER A 222 23.21 15.42 8.10
CA SER A 222 24.26 14.47 8.47
C SER A 222 23.88 13.00 8.27
N HIS A 223 22.59 12.67 8.26
CA HIS A 223 22.12 11.30 8.05
C HIS A 223 22.23 10.88 6.58
N LYS A 224 23.31 10.16 6.26
CA LYS A 224 23.71 9.80 4.88
C LYS A 224 22.59 9.19 4.04
N SER A 225 21.81 8.26 4.57
CA SER A 225 20.74 7.60 3.81
C SER A 225 19.61 8.57 3.46
N LEU A 226 19.31 9.53 4.34
CA LEU A 226 18.28 10.55 4.10
C LEU A 226 18.77 11.59 3.10
N ALA A 227 20.01 12.06 3.26
CA ALA A 227 20.66 12.92 2.28
C ALA A 227 20.70 12.27 0.87
N SER A 228 21.02 10.98 0.80
CA SER A 228 21.02 10.22 -0.45
C SER A 228 19.62 10.08 -1.08
N ALA A 229 18.59 9.85 -0.27
CA ALA A 229 17.20 9.79 -0.74
C ALA A 229 16.74 11.16 -1.28
N ALA A 230 17.04 12.24 -0.55
CA ALA A 230 16.75 13.60 -0.99
C ALA A 230 17.51 13.99 -2.26
N GLY A 231 18.78 13.57 -2.38
CA GLY A 231 19.58 13.78 -3.59
C GLY A 231 18.99 13.04 -4.79
N SER A 232 18.49 11.82 -4.57
CA SER A 232 17.78 11.06 -5.61
C SER A 232 16.47 11.75 -6.00
N PHE A 233 15.74 12.32 -5.04
CA PHE A 233 14.54 13.11 -5.32
C PHE A 233 14.85 14.32 -6.20
N LEU A 234 15.85 15.13 -5.81
CA LEU A 234 16.31 16.31 -6.56
C LEU A 234 16.74 15.95 -7.98
N TYR A 235 17.59 14.92 -8.13
CA TYR A 235 18.07 14.47 -9.43
C TYR A 235 16.93 14.09 -10.38
N ASN A 236 15.93 13.34 -9.90
CA ASN A 236 14.83 12.88 -10.74
C ASN A 236 13.81 13.97 -11.08
N LYS A 237 13.64 14.99 -10.22
CA LYS A 237 12.81 16.16 -10.53
C LYS A 237 13.41 16.95 -11.70
N ASP A 238 14.74 17.13 -11.71
CA ASP A 238 15.43 18.01 -12.65
C ASP A 238 15.92 17.33 -13.93
N THR A 239 16.26 16.02 -13.92
CA THR A 239 16.76 15.32 -15.12
C THR A 239 15.72 15.02 -16.19
N ASN A 240 14.44 15.32 -15.94
CA ASN A 240 13.49 15.52 -17.04
C ASN A 240 13.90 16.69 -17.98
N ARG A 241 14.87 17.53 -17.59
CA ARG A 241 15.54 18.56 -18.40
C ARG A 241 16.93 18.06 -18.79
N LYS A 242 17.07 17.56 -20.02
CA LYS A 242 18.20 16.77 -20.56
C LYS A 242 19.57 17.47 -20.70
N ASP A 243 19.87 18.51 -19.94
CA ASP A 243 21.14 19.25 -20.07
C ASP A 243 21.95 19.25 -18.77
N ASN A 244 23.09 18.55 -18.77
CA ASN A 244 24.03 18.46 -17.67
C ASN A 244 24.57 19.83 -17.24
N ALA A 245 24.71 20.79 -18.17
CA ALA A 245 25.15 22.14 -17.83
C ALA A 245 24.08 22.88 -17.00
N SER A 246 22.81 22.73 -17.38
CA SER A 246 21.68 23.29 -16.64
C SER A 246 21.57 22.68 -15.23
N PHE A 247 21.78 21.37 -15.10
CA PHE A 247 21.77 20.69 -13.80
C PHE A 247 22.89 21.17 -12.88
N ILE A 248 24.12 21.34 -13.39
CA ILE A 248 25.24 21.88 -12.61
C ILE A 248 24.96 23.33 -12.18
N GLN A 249 24.40 24.16 -13.06
CA GLN A 249 24.01 25.54 -12.70
C GLN A 249 22.91 25.57 -11.63
N ILE A 250 21.95 24.64 -11.68
CA ILE A 250 20.92 24.48 -10.65
C ILE A 250 21.53 24.04 -9.32
N LEU A 251 22.44 23.06 -9.32
CA LEU A 251 23.15 22.64 -8.10
C LEU A 251 23.94 23.78 -7.48
N ILE A 252 24.64 24.57 -8.30
CA ILE A 252 25.38 25.76 -7.83
C ILE A 252 24.41 26.80 -7.26
N SER A 253 23.30 27.08 -7.96
CA SER A 253 22.29 28.04 -7.49
C SER A 253 21.63 27.58 -6.20
N PHE A 254 21.32 26.29 -6.09
CA PHE A 254 20.76 25.65 -4.91
C PHE A 254 21.73 25.72 -3.72
N TYR A 255 23.02 25.44 -3.95
CA TYR A 255 24.07 25.57 -2.93
C TYR A 255 24.16 27.02 -2.42
N ILE A 256 24.26 27.99 -3.33
CA ILE A 256 24.34 29.42 -2.97
C ILE A 256 23.08 29.87 -2.20
N GLN A 257 21.88 29.49 -2.66
CA GLN A 257 20.63 29.82 -1.97
C GLN A 257 20.54 29.17 -0.58
N SER A 258 21.05 27.94 -0.45
CA SER A 258 21.05 27.24 0.83
C SER A 258 22.00 27.88 1.86
N GLU A 259 23.18 28.36 1.45
CA GLU A 259 24.12 29.06 2.36
C GLU A 259 23.53 30.37 2.93
N VAL A 260 22.65 31.05 2.18
CA VAL A 260 21.95 32.26 2.63
C VAL A 260 20.89 31.95 3.70
N VAL A 261 20.39 30.71 3.78
CA VAL A 261 19.34 30.25 4.71
C VAL A 261 19.91 29.41 5.88
N SER A 262 21.18 29.01 5.81
CA SER A 262 21.83 28.00 6.67
C SER A 262 22.28 28.38 8.10
N PRO A 263 22.00 29.55 8.72
CA PRO A 263 22.26 29.67 10.16
C PRO A 263 21.29 28.86 11.05
N LEU A 264 20.18 28.34 10.52
CA LEU A 264 19.05 27.83 11.32
C LEU A 264 18.86 26.32 11.33
N LEU A 265 19.61 25.53 10.56
CA LEU A 265 19.44 24.07 10.44
C LEU A 265 20.60 23.24 11.02
N CYS A 266 21.57 23.87 11.68
CA CYS A 266 22.73 23.21 12.29
C CYS A 266 22.58 22.88 13.80
N TYR A 267 21.35 22.81 14.34
CA TYR A 267 21.09 22.35 15.71
C TYR A 267 19.98 21.30 15.77
#